data_AF-A0A838FMC3-F1
#
_entry.id   AF-A0A838FMC3-F1
#
_cell.length_a   1.000
_cell.length_b   1.000
_cell.length_c   1.000
_cell.angle_alpha   90.00
_cell.angle_beta   90.00
_cell.angle_gamma   90.00
#
_symmetry.space_group_name_H-M   'P 1'
#
loop_
_entity.id
_entity.type
_entity.pdbx_description
1 polymer ?
#
loop_
_entity_poly.entity_id
_entity_poly.type
_entity_poly.pdbx_seq_one_letter_code
_entity_poly.pdbx_strand_id
1 'polypeptide(L)' 'MKETSVQLDEEVISMISECMRADQTLKEYVREALLRDARAQSFRRAAETYQLLLNTNPDEQRWMDEWEAATLA' A
#
# COMPACT_ATOMS: atom_id res chain seq x y z
N MET A 1 15.57 -17.44 2.69
CA MET A 1 15.14 -16.12 3.21
C MET A 1 16.37 -15.47 3.84
N LYS A 2 16.73 -14.23 3.50
CA LYS A 2 17.86 -13.54 4.15
C LYS A 2 17.33 -12.93 5.45
N GLU A 3 17.94 -13.24 6.58
CA GLU A 3 17.57 -12.61 7.85
C GLU A 3 18.32 -11.29 8.00
N THR A 4 17.60 -10.28 8.48
CA THR A 4 18.11 -8.92 8.67
C THR A 4 17.52 -8.39 9.96
N SER A 5 18.35 -7.76 10.78
CA SER A 5 17.94 -7.12 12.03
C SER A 5 17.84 -5.60 11.84
N VAL A 6 16.88 -5.00 12.52
CA VAL A 6 16.69 -3.54 12.60
C VAL A 6 16.55 -3.20 14.09
N GLN A 7 17.21 -2.15 14.53
CA GLN A 7 17.04 -1.64 15.90
C GLN A 7 15.76 -0.79 15.95
N LEU A 8 14.93 -1.03 16.95
CA LEU A 8 13.71 -0.28 17.25
C LEU A 8 13.80 0.19 18.70
N ASP A 9 13.25 1.37 18.96
CA ASP A 9 13.14 1.89 20.31
C ASP A 9 12.18 1.03 21.15
N GLU A 10 12.45 0.94 22.45
CA GLU A 10 11.65 0.12 23.38
C GLU A 10 10.18 0.56 23.39
N GLU A 11 9.93 1.87 23.32
CA GLU A 11 8.57 2.43 23.21
C GLU A 11 7.82 1.90 21.98
N VAL A 12 8.51 1.79 20.84
CA VAL A 12 7.93 1.26 19.59
C VAL A 12 7.59 -0.22 19.74
N ILE A 13 8.47 -1.00 20.39
CA ILE A 13 8.22 -2.43 20.65
C ILE A 13 7.01 -2.61 21.57
N SER A 14 6.88 -1.77 22.61
CA SER A 14 5.73 -1.80 23.52
C SER A 14 4.43 -1.52 22.76
N MET A 15 4.40 -0.44 21.97
CA MET A 15 3.23 -0.05 21.19
C MET A 15 2.84 -1.13 20.16
N ILE A 16 3.82 -1.76 19.51
CA ILE A 16 3.54 -2.87 18.58
C ILE A 16 2.94 -4.05 19.32
N SER A 17 3.48 -4.40 20.49
CA SER A 17 3.02 -5.55 21.28
C SER A 17 1.57 -5.39 21.74
N GLU A 18 1.13 -4.16 22.01
CA GLU A 18 -0.27 -3.85 22.32
C GLU A 18 -1.22 -3.97 21.10
N CYS A 19 -0.71 -3.76 19.89
CA CYS A 19 -1.47 -3.86 18.65
C CYS A 19 -1.55 -5.29 18.09
N MET A 20 -0.67 -6.18 18.54
CA MET A 20 -0.56 -7.54 18.01
C MET A 20 -1.72 -8.42 18.48
N ARG A 21 -2.10 -9.39 17.62
CA ARG A 21 -2.97 -10.48 18.05
C ARG A 21 -2.20 -11.40 19.00
N ALA A 22 -2.91 -12.02 19.94
CA ALA A 22 -2.30 -12.87 20.97
C ALA A 22 -1.52 -14.08 20.42
N ASP A 23 -1.85 -14.53 19.20
CA ASP A 23 -1.22 -15.64 18.49
C ASP A 23 -0.14 -15.20 17.49
N GLN A 24 0.10 -13.89 17.33
CA GLN A 24 0.98 -13.34 16.31
C GLN A 24 2.38 -13.08 16.87
N THR A 25 3.41 -13.38 16.08
CA THR A 25 4.80 -13.01 16.41
C THR A 25 5.13 -11.60 15.91
N LEU A 26 6.11 -10.93 16.54
CA LEU A 26 6.57 -9.60 16.12
C LEU A 26 7.04 -9.60 14.65
N LYS A 27 7.70 -10.67 14.21
CA LYS A 27 8.17 -10.85 12.83
C LYS A 27 7.01 -10.91 11.84
N GLU A 28 5.92 -11.60 12.19
CA GLU A 28 4.72 -11.67 11.36
C GLU A 28 4.01 -10.34 11.29
N TYR A 29 3.83 -9.67 12.44
CA TYR A 29 3.22 -8.35 12.50
C TYR A 29 3.97 -7.34 11.63
N VAL A 30 5.29 -7.23 11.81
CA VAL A 30 6.13 -6.31 11.03
C VAL A 30 6.10 -6.65 9.55
N ARG A 31 6.13 -7.94 9.19
CA ARG A 31 6.01 -8.37 7.79
C ARG A 31 4.68 -7.92 7.18
N GLU A 32 3.57 -8.18 7.85
CA GLU A 32 2.24 -7.80 7.37
C GLU A 32 2.11 -6.28 7.23
N ALA A 33 2.57 -5.52 8.23
CA ALA A 33 2.54 -4.06 8.23
C ALA A 33 3.35 -3.49 7.05
N LEU A 34 4.59 -3.96 6.86
CA LEU A 34 5.46 -3.50 5.77
C LEU A 34 4.92 -3.89 4.40
N LEU A 35 4.36 -5.09 4.24
CA LEU A 35 3.76 -5.51 2.97
C LEU A 35 2.52 -4.68 2.64
N ARG A 36 1.68 -4.37 3.64
CA ARG A 36 0.52 -3.51 3.47
C ARG A 36 0.94 -2.11 3.04
N ASP A 37 1.91 -1.53 3.73
CA ASP A 37 2.41 -0.18 3.41
C ASP A 37 3.07 -0.14 2.03
N ALA A 38 3.96 -1.09 1.72
CA ALA A 38 4.63 -1.15 0.42
C ALA A 38 3.62 -1.28 -0.74
N ARG A 39 2.57 -2.10 -0.58
CA ARG A 39 1.49 -2.21 -1.58
C ARG A 39 0.71 -0.90 -1.73
N ALA A 40 0.34 -0.27 -0.61
CA ALA A 40 -0.37 1.01 -0.65
C ALA A 40 0.46 2.09 -1.35
N GLN A 41 1.76 2.18 -1.06
CA GLN A 41 2.67 3.09 -1.75
C GLN A 41 2.81 2.76 -3.24
N SER A 42 2.90 1.48 -3.59
CA SER A 42 2.97 1.04 -4.99
C SER A 42 1.72 1.45 -5.77
N PHE A 43 0.53 1.23 -5.21
CA PHE A 43 -0.72 1.64 -5.88
C PHE A 43 -0.85 3.15 -5.97
N ARG A 44 -0.45 3.90 -4.94
CA ARG A 44 -0.44 5.36 -4.99
C ARG A 44 0.43 5.89 -6.13
N ARG A 45 1.66 5.37 -6.27
CA ARG A 45 2.56 5.75 -7.37
C ARG A 45 2.01 5.37 -8.73
N ALA A 46 1.39 4.20 -8.85
CA ALA A 46 0.75 3.78 -10.10
C ALA A 46 -0.41 4.73 -10.48
N ALA A 47 -1.25 5.09 -9.52
CA ALA A 47 -2.34 6.04 -9.71
C ALA A 47 -1.81 7.43 -10.11
N GLU A 48 -0.78 7.95 -9.43
CA GLU A 48 -0.13 9.22 -9.78
C GLU A 48 0.43 9.20 -11.21
N THR A 49 1.08 8.09 -11.60
CA THR A 49 1.63 7.92 -12.95
C THR A 49 0.52 7.87 -14.00
N TYR A 50 -0.58 7.16 -13.71
CA TYR A 50 -1.70 7.06 -14.62
C TYR A 50 -2.46 8.38 -14.74
N GLN A 51 -2.62 9.13 -13.64
CA GLN A 51 -3.18 10.48 -13.68
C GLN A 51 -2.35 11.42 -14.58
N LEU A 52 -1.03 11.31 -14.54
CA LEU A 52 -0.17 12.07 -15.44
C LEU A 52 -0.38 11.68 -16.90
N LEU A 53 -0.56 10.38 -17.19
CA LEU A 53 -0.88 9.90 -18.54
C LEU A 53 -2.21 10.50 -19.02
N LEU A 54 -3.26 10.45 -18.21
CA LEU A 54 -4.57 11.03 -18.55
C LEU A 54 -4.47 12.54 -18.87
N ASN A 55 -3.72 13.28 -18.04
CA ASN A 55 -3.52 14.72 -18.24
C ASN A 55 -2.73 15.05 -19.52
N THR A 56 -1.93 14.11 -20.04
CA THR A 56 -1.07 14.31 -21.22
C THR A 56 -1.59 13.61 -22.47
N ASN A 57 -2.62 12.76 -22.36
CA ASN A 57 -3.22 12.02 -23.45
C ASN A 57 -4.76 12.18 -23.45
N PRO A 58 -5.29 13.15 -24.22
CA PRO A 58 -6.73 13.43 -24.27
C PRO A 58 -7.60 12.25 -24.73
N ASP A 59 -7.05 11.32 -25.52
CA ASP A 59 -7.80 10.14 -25.95
C ASP A 59 -7.93 9.13 -24.80
N GLU A 60 -6.88 8.93 -24.01
CA GLU A 60 -6.94 8.10 -22.80
C GLU A 60 -7.91 8.68 -21.76
N GLN A 61 -7.91 10.02 -21.58
CA GLN A 61 -8.90 10.69 -20.72
C GLN A 61 -10.34 10.44 -21.19
N ARG A 62 -10.59 10.57 -22.50
CA ARG A 62 -11.94 10.32 -23.05
C ARG A 62 -12.38 8.89 -22.82
N TRP A 63 -11.49 7.92 -23.01
CA TRP A 63 -11.76 6.53 -22.70
C TRP A 63 -12.07 6.35 -21.21
N MET A 64 -11.28 6.92 -20.30
CA MET A 64 -11.57 6.81 -18.86
C MET A 64 -12.94 7.39 -18.49
N ASP A 65 -13.30 8.55 -19.04
CA ASP A 65 -14.62 9.18 -18.80
C ASP A 65 -15.78 8.28 -19.27
N GLU A 66 -15.62 7.62 -20.42
CA GLU A 66 -16.60 6.65 -20.93
C GLU A 66 -16.76 5.44 -19.99
N TRP A 67 -15.65 4.93 -19.44
CA TRP A 67 -15.66 3.82 -18.49
C TRP A 67 -16.27 4.22 -17.13
N GLU A 68 -16.00 5.42 -16.62
CA GLU A 68 -16.60 5.92 -15.38
C GLU A 68 -18.11 6.15 -15.50
N ALA A 69 -18.57 6.58 -16.67
CA ALA A 69 -19.99 6.75 -16.97
C ALA A 69 -20.73 5.43 -17.25
N ALA A 70 -20.00 4.34 -17.49
CA ALA A 70 -20.60 3.05 -17.81
C ALA A 70 -21.38 2.51 -16.60
N THR A 71 -22.70 2.37 -16.76
CA THR A 71 -23.55 1.79 -15.72
C THR A 71 -23.33 0.27 -15.67
N LEU A 72 -22.97 -0.25 -14.50
CA LEU A 72 -22.92 -1.70 -14.28
C LEU A 72 -24.35 -2.23 -14.30
N ALA A 73 -24.75 -2.81 -15.44
CA ALA A 73 -26.05 -3.46 -15.64
C ALA A 73 -26.18 -4.76 -14.83
#